data_AF-A0A2S8BCN2-F1
#
_entry.id   AF-A0A2S8BCN2-F1
#
_cell.length_a   1.000
_cell.length_b   1.000
_cell.length_c   1.000
_cell.angle_alpha   90.00
_cell.angle_beta   90.00
_cell.angle_gamma   90.00
#
_symmetry.space_group_name_H-M   'P 1'
#
loop_
_entity.id
_entity.type
_entity.pdbx_description
1 polymer ?
#
loop_
_entity_poly.entity_id
_entity_poly.type
_entity_poly.pdbx_seq_one_letter_code
_entity_poly.pdbx_strand_id
1 'polypeptide(L)' 'MFDDRVYKRGALTLHVLRGELGDANFFALLRDWTTRYRHGSADTDDFTGLAANYASVSLQPLWQAWLYSTAVPAL' A
#
# COMPACT_ATOMS: atom_id res chain seq x y z
N MET A 1 -8.80 19.53 -2.84
CA MET A 1 -9.13 18.09 -2.90
C MET A 1 -8.79 17.65 -4.31
N PHE A 2 -7.89 16.67 -4.50
CA PHE A 2 -7.17 16.33 -5.74
C PHE A 2 -5.91 17.19 -5.98
N ASP A 3 -4.83 16.85 -5.26
CA ASP A 3 -3.47 17.29 -5.59
C ASP A 3 -2.80 16.14 -6.36
N ASP A 4 -2.17 16.47 -7.48
CA ASP A 4 -1.35 15.57 -8.29
C ASP A 4 -0.34 14.79 -7.43
N ARG A 5 0.16 15.41 -6.36
CA ARG A 5 1.09 14.80 -5.40
C ARG A 5 0.47 13.62 -4.66
N VAL A 6 -0.83 13.66 -4.34
CA VAL A 6 -1.52 12.55 -3.64
C VAL A 6 -1.72 11.37 -4.59
N TYR A 7 -2.12 11.63 -5.84
CA TYR A 7 -2.32 10.57 -6.84
C TYR A 7 -1.00 9.91 -7.25
N LYS A 8 0.00 10.72 -7.56
CA LYS A 8 1.34 10.23 -7.91
C LYS A 8 1.95 9.46 -6.75
N ARG A 9 1.85 9.98 -5.52
CA ARG A 9 2.36 9.28 -4.34
C ARG A 9 1.63 7.97 -4.10
N GLY A 10 0.29 7.95 -4.12
CA GLY A 10 -0.48 6.72 -3.92
C GLY A 10 -0.11 5.63 -4.93
N ALA A 11 0.03 6.00 -6.21
CA ALA A 11 0.47 5.06 -7.25
C ALA A 11 1.91 4.56 -7.00
N LEU A 12 2.83 5.44 -6.62
CA LEU A 12 4.22 5.07 -6.30
C LEU A 12 4.30 4.17 -5.06
N THR A 13 3.52 4.44 -4.01
CA THR A 13 3.46 3.59 -2.81
C THR A 13 3.06 2.16 -3.19
N LEU A 14 2.04 2.00 -4.03
CA LEU A 14 1.61 0.68 -4.51
C LEU A 14 2.67 0.03 -5.41
N HIS A 15 3.39 0.83 -6.22
CA HIS A 15 4.47 0.32 -7.05
C HIS A 15 5.65 -0.21 -6.22
N VAL A 16 6.11 0.55 -5.22
CA VAL A 16 7.17 0.12 -4.31
C VAL A 16 6.72 -1.10 -3.50
N LEU A 17 5.47 -1.11 -3.01
CA LEU A 17 4.90 -2.28 -2.33
C LEU A 17 4.92 -3.53 -3.21
N ARG A 18 4.57 -3.39 -4.51
CA ARG A 18 4.65 -4.50 -5.46
C ARG A 18 6.08 -5.01 -5.62
N GLY A 19 7.08 -4.13 -5.59
CA GLY A 19 8.50 -4.50 -5.58
C GLY A 19 8.89 -5.33 -4.36
N GLU A 20 8.45 -4.92 -3.17
CA GLU A 20 8.74 -5.63 -1.90
C GLU A 20 8.03 -6.98 -1.79
N LEU A 21 6.76 -7.06 -2.21
CA LEU A 21 5.97 -8.29 -2.11
C LEU A 21 6.21 -9.27 -3.26
N GLY A 22 6.63 -8.77 -4.42
CA GLY A 22 6.56 -9.48 -5.68
C GLY A 22 5.13 -9.63 -6.21
N ASP A 23 5.02 -9.90 -7.52
CA ASP A 23 3.73 -9.88 -8.24
C ASP A 23 2.69 -10.83 -7.66
N ALA A 24 3.08 -12.07 -7.35
CA ALA A 24 2.13 -13.10 -6.90
C ALA A 24 1.43 -12.69 -5.58
N ASN A 25 2.22 -12.27 -4.59
CA ASN A 25 1.70 -11.85 -3.29
C ASN A 25 0.96 -10.52 -3.39
N PHE A 26 1.45 -9.57 -4.20
CA PHE A 26 0.77 -8.30 -4.43
C PHE A 26 -0.63 -8.49 -5.02
N PHE A 27 -0.78 -9.32 -6.05
CA PHE A 27 -2.10 -9.58 -6.63
C PHE A 27 -2.98 -10.48 -5.75
N ALA A 28 -2.40 -11.36 -4.92
CA ALA A 28 -3.15 -12.08 -3.90
C ALA A 28 -3.74 -11.10 -2.86
N LEU A 29 -2.92 -10.18 -2.34
CA LEU A 29 -3.34 -9.11 -1.44
C LEU A 29 -4.50 -8.28 -2.03
N LEU A 30 -4.40 -7.82 -3.28
CA LEU A 30 -5.45 -6.99 -3.88
C LEU A 30 -6.79 -7.74 -4.03
N ARG A 31 -6.73 -9.04 -4.36
CA ARG A 31 -7.94 -9.88 -4.44
C ARG A 31 -8.58 -10.08 -3.06
N ASP A 32 -7.77 -10.31 -2.04
CA ASP A 32 -8.23 -10.46 -0.67
C ASP A 32 -8.85 -9.15 -0.15
N TRP A 33 -8.15 -8.02 -0.32
CA TRP A 33 -8.64 -6.68 0.01
C TRP A 33 -10.02 -6.39 -0.59
N THR A 34 -10.15 -6.58 -1.91
CA THR A 34 -11.40 -6.29 -2.63
C THR A 34 -12.54 -7.26 -2.28
N THR A 35 -12.21 -8.49 -1.87
CA THR A 35 -13.20 -9.48 -1.43
C THR A 35 -13.67 -9.19 -0.01
N ARG A 36 -12.73 -8.92 0.90
CA ARG A 36 -12.97 -8.74 2.34
C ARG A 36 -13.78 -7.49 2.66
N TYR A 37 -13.48 -6.38 1.99
CA TYR A 37 -14.13 -5.09 2.23
C TYR A 37 -15.19 -4.76 1.17
N ARG A 38 -15.66 -5.79 0.43
CA ARG A 38 -16.73 -5.63 -0.55
C ARG A 38 -18.00 -5.11 0.13
N HIS A 39 -18.58 -4.05 -0.43
CA HIS A 39 -19.80 -3.39 0.09
C HIS A 39 -19.64 -2.78 1.49
N GLY A 40 -18.40 -2.57 1.94
CA GLY A 40 -18.08 -1.90 3.20
C GLY A 40 -17.17 -0.69 2.99
N SER A 41 -16.81 -0.06 4.10
CA SER A 41 -15.75 0.94 4.17
C SER A 41 -14.50 0.31 4.77
N ALA A 42 -13.34 0.79 4.35
CA ALA A 42 -12.05 0.36 4.88
C ALA A 42 -11.08 1.55 4.86
N ASP A 43 -10.21 1.62 5.86
CA ASP A 43 -9.27 2.72 6.00
C ASP A 43 -7.83 2.28 5.68
N THR A 44 -6.88 3.22 5.72
CA THR A 44 -5.47 2.94 5.43
C THR A 44 -4.88 1.89 6.37
N ASP A 45 -5.28 1.90 7.65
CA ASP A 45 -4.77 0.96 8.66
C ASP A 45 -5.25 -0.48 8.37
N ASP A 46 -6.46 -0.64 7.84
CA ASP A 46 -6.96 -1.94 7.36
C ASP A 46 -6.06 -2.48 6.23
N PHE A 47 -5.71 -1.64 5.26
CA PHE A 47 -4.90 -2.06 4.11
C PHE A 47 -3.48 -2.42 4.52
N THR A 48 -2.84 -1.57 5.31
CA THR A 48 -1.46 -1.78 5.78
C THR A 48 -1.36 -3.02 6.69
N GLY A 49 -2.36 -3.25 7.54
CA GLY A 49 -2.47 -4.45 8.36
C GLY A 49 -2.67 -5.71 7.51
N LEU A 50 -3.53 -5.65 6.49
CA LEU A 50 -3.72 -6.78 5.58
C LEU A 50 -2.43 -7.11 4.81
N ALA A 51 -1.76 -6.09 4.28
CA ALA A 51 -0.53 -6.22 3.49
C ALA A 51 0.61 -6.90 4.25
N ALA A 52 0.69 -6.71 5.57
CA ALA A 52 1.69 -7.36 6.41
C ALA A 52 1.61 -8.91 6.38
N ASN A 53 0.44 -9.48 6.11
CA ASN A 53 0.28 -10.95 5.98
C ASN A 53 0.88 -11.53 4.70
N TYR A 54 1.25 -10.67 3.74
CA TYR A 54 1.79 -11.05 2.45
C TYR A 54 3.30 -10.74 2.33
N ALA A 55 3.88 -10.10 3.34
CA ALA A 55 5.29 -9.73 3.39
C ALA A 55 6.10 -10.69 4.25
N SER A 56 7.33 -10.96 3.85
CA SER A 56 8.32 -11.68 4.67
C SER A 56 9.13 -10.75 5.58
N VAL A 57 9.05 -9.44 5.34
CA VAL A 57 9.76 -8.38 6.06
C VAL A 57 8.77 -7.32 6.56
N SER A 58 9.18 -6.53 7.54
CA SER A 58 8.34 -5.44 8.06
C SER A 58 8.14 -4.36 7.00
N LEU A 59 6.88 -4.04 6.70
CA LEU A 59 6.49 -2.95 5.79
C LEU A 59 6.49 -1.57 6.47
N GLN A 60 6.74 -1.49 7.78
CA GLN A 60 6.72 -0.22 8.51
C GLN A 60 7.63 0.88 7.90
N PRO A 61 8.88 0.58 7.49
CA PRO A 61 9.75 1.57 6.86
C PRO A 61 9.15 2.13 5.56
N LEU A 62 8.49 1.28 4.76
CA LEU A 62 7.82 1.67 3.53
C LEU A 62 6.66 2.62 3.85
N TRP A 63 5.80 2.27 4.81
CA TRP A 63 4.69 3.13 5.22
C TRP A 63 5.16 4.47 5.77
N GLN A 64 6.22 4.47 6.58
CA GLN A 64 6.80 5.70 7.10
C GLN A 64 7.30 6.61 5.98
N ALA A 65 7.99 6.05 4.98
CA ALA A 65 8.55 6.80 3.87
C ALA A 65 7.47 7.31 2.90
N TRP A 66 6.44 6.51 2.62
CA TRP A 66 5.52 6.77 1.50
C TRP A 66 4.12 7.21 1.90
N LEU A 67 3.66 6.91 3.13
CA LEU A 67 2.35 7.31 3.62
C LEU A 67 2.42 8.44 4.66
N TYR A 68 3.34 8.33 5.62
CA TYR A 68 3.37 9.26 6.77
C TYR A 68 4.37 10.41 6.62
N SER A 69 5.31 10.34 5.68
CA SER A 69 6.24 11.44 5.38
C SER A 69 5.67 12.46 4.39
N THR A 70 5.97 13.74 4.60
CA THR A 70 5.57 14.83 3.70
C THR A 70 6.45 14.93 2.47
N ALA A 71 7.72 14.54 2.55
CA ALA A 71 8.64 14.44 1.42
C ALA A 71 8.39 13.15 0.64
N VAL A 72 8.40 13.22 -0.70
CA VAL A 72 8.38 12.01 -1.54
C VAL A 72 9.81 11.47 -1.57
N PRO A 73 10.06 10.20 -1.19
CA PRO A 73 11.38 9.59 -1.33
C PRO A 73 11.82 9.56 -2.79
N ALA A 74 13.14 9.56 -3.04
CA ALA A 74 13.65 9.25 -4.37
C ALA A 74 13.33 7.77 -4.69
N LEU A 75 12.93 7.49 -5.94
CA LEU A 75 12.71 6.15 -6.45
C LEU A 75 14.03 5.43 -6.73
#